data_AF-A0ABD5EDQ5-F1
#
_entry.id   AF-A0ABD5EDQ5-F1
#
_cell.length_a   1.000
_cell.length_b   1.000
_cell.length_c   1.000
_cell.angle_alpha   90.00
_cell.angle_beta   90.00
_cell.angle_gamma   90.00
#
_symmetry.space_group_name_H-M   'P 1'
#
loop_
_entity.id
_entity.type
_entity.pdbx_description
1 polymer ?
#
loop_
_entity_poly.entity_id
_entity_poly.type
_entity_poly.pdbx_seq_one_letter_code
_entity_poly.pdbx_strand_id
1 'polypeptide(L)'
;MTRAVPPSVPPSGPSVLPSVVPPSVLGELARTEGGEATLDHLVHDQANRRLLLLRALLDTVTDAAPARVAPAEGRRAAADWALLEAAEAESPGAAAHVRALLLHPLTGPWARQTLAAVTAREPAPGDRERGLAHFSALAFAAAVAAGLPVTTELTAYDGALALPGIGTLRVPGPHPLRVTAAHTEGAIRLTPRGERRVTVFTRPGHSTWSADADWLPPHALPPLVPGARPVPLDDTGPYRAAPGVRHHSLSEPVTLDDASRKPWYESWAGTAPLLALGGPHRLAEATRLLHSLVPLRTPTSRAGDPAGGSCSATRKDAFGVVLASVPPSPVAFAALLVHELGHAKLSALGELTHLHEAGPAAVYFAPWRPDPRPFDGLLQGIYSHLALAHWWQAYALGGPEGPEREHAWAEHARCHEMVAAALPQLVGSEVLTPEGRAFADGMVAVHLELSRTAPPAGHLARARAYVDTKRGAWRRERDRSAFHAFGRTAGKGAHEAF
;
A
#
# COMPACT_ATOMS: atom_id res chain seq x y z
N MET A 1 28.16 51.34 -12.98
CA MET A 1 26.79 50.80 -13.07
C MET A 1 26.77 49.43 -12.41
N THR A 2 26.30 49.42 -11.16
CA THR A 2 26.30 48.29 -10.23
C THR A 2 25.22 47.29 -10.64
N ARG A 3 25.63 46.08 -10.99
CA ARG A 3 24.72 45.01 -11.44
C ARG A 3 24.18 44.28 -10.21
N ALA A 4 22.89 44.45 -9.95
CA ALA A 4 22.21 43.82 -8.82
C ALA A 4 22.28 42.29 -8.91
N VAL A 5 22.70 41.66 -7.80
CA VAL A 5 22.65 40.22 -7.59
C VAL A 5 21.22 39.87 -7.15
N PRO A 6 20.52 38.92 -7.80
CA PRO A 6 19.18 38.52 -7.36
C PRO A 6 19.28 37.77 -6.02
N PRO A 7 18.26 37.88 -5.14
CA PRO A 7 18.27 37.17 -3.87
C PRO A 7 18.27 35.66 -4.11
N SER A 8 19.24 34.99 -3.50
CA SER A 8 19.38 33.54 -3.42
C SER A 8 18.10 32.94 -2.82
N VAL A 9 17.40 32.10 -3.61
CA VAL A 9 16.34 31.22 -3.10
C VAL A 9 17.00 30.25 -2.12
N PRO A 10 16.59 30.22 -0.83
CA PRO A 10 17.15 29.25 0.10
C PRO A 10 16.72 27.84 -0.32
N PRO A 11 17.58 26.82 -0.19
CA PRO A 11 17.18 25.44 -0.43
C PRO A 11 16.06 25.09 0.55
N SER A 12 14.89 24.75 0.03
CA SER A 12 13.77 24.22 0.81
C SER A 12 14.15 22.83 1.35
N GLY A 13 14.80 22.80 2.50
CA GLY A 13 14.96 21.58 3.28
C GLY A 13 13.58 21.06 3.72
N PRO A 14 13.42 19.75 3.93
CA PRO A 14 12.15 19.19 4.42
C PRO A 14 11.83 19.79 5.80
N SER A 15 10.66 20.44 5.90
CA SER A 15 10.12 20.91 7.18
C SER A 15 9.69 19.69 8.00
N VAL A 16 10.21 19.58 9.22
CA VAL A 16 9.96 18.47 10.16
C VAL A 16 8.76 18.77 11.08
N LEU A 17 8.10 19.92 10.92
CA LEU A 17 6.88 20.23 11.67
C LEU A 17 5.66 19.54 11.05
N PRO A 18 4.64 19.15 11.85
CA PRO A 18 3.38 18.67 11.30
C PRO A 18 2.83 19.75 10.38
N SER A 19 2.77 19.48 9.08
CA SER A 19 2.10 20.39 8.18
C SER A 19 0.63 20.37 8.55
N VAL A 20 0.10 21.51 9.00
CA VAL A 20 -1.34 21.70 9.13
C VAL A 20 -1.96 21.41 7.77
N VAL A 21 -2.94 20.51 7.71
CA VAL A 21 -3.64 20.20 6.46
C VAL A 21 -4.44 21.45 6.06
N PRO A 22 -4.17 22.04 4.88
CA PRO A 22 -4.93 23.20 4.44
C PRO A 22 -6.43 22.88 4.34
N PRO A 23 -7.33 23.80 4.70
CA PRO A 23 -8.78 23.57 4.59
C PRO A 23 -9.24 23.15 3.18
N SER A 24 -8.55 23.62 2.13
CA SER A 24 -8.81 23.22 0.75
C SER A 24 -8.49 21.73 0.50
N VAL A 25 -7.36 21.25 1.03
CA VAL A 25 -6.96 19.83 0.94
C VAL A 25 -7.96 18.95 1.69
N LEU A 26 -8.35 19.36 2.90
CA LEU A 26 -9.37 18.63 3.68
C LEU A 26 -10.71 18.58 2.92
N GLY A 27 -11.15 19.71 2.34
CA GLY A 27 -12.40 19.81 1.59
C GLY A 27 -12.43 18.95 0.32
N GLU A 28 -11.36 18.97 -0.47
CA GLU A 28 -11.23 18.09 -1.65
C GLU A 28 -11.28 16.61 -1.25
N LEU A 29 -10.47 16.23 -0.25
CA LEU A 29 -10.45 14.85 0.22
C LEU A 29 -11.80 14.43 0.80
N ALA A 30 -12.49 15.28 1.55
CA ALA A 30 -13.82 15.01 2.12
C ALA A 30 -14.87 14.69 1.05
N ARG A 31 -14.71 15.27 -0.15
CA ARG A 31 -15.56 14.95 -1.32
C ARG A 31 -15.14 13.68 -2.06
N THR A 32 -14.20 12.92 -1.50
CA THR A 32 -13.52 11.79 -2.14
C THR A 32 -12.66 12.16 -3.35
N GLU A 33 -12.43 13.45 -3.61
CA GLU A 33 -11.63 13.94 -4.73
C GLU A 33 -10.14 14.05 -4.36
N GLY A 34 -9.33 14.64 -5.24
CA GLY A 34 -7.91 14.88 -5.01
C GLY A 34 -7.25 15.56 -6.20
N GLY A 35 -7.11 16.89 -6.14
CA GLY A 35 -6.31 17.64 -7.11
C GLY A 35 -4.82 17.31 -7.00
N GLU A 36 -4.02 17.64 -8.01
CA GLU A 36 -2.58 17.32 -8.02
C GLU A 36 -1.85 17.84 -6.78
N ALA A 37 -2.12 19.08 -6.36
CA ALA A 37 -1.50 19.67 -5.17
C ALA A 37 -1.87 18.91 -3.88
N THR A 38 -3.13 18.49 -3.75
CA THR A 38 -3.61 17.66 -2.63
C THR A 38 -2.90 16.31 -2.60
N LEU A 39 -2.77 15.65 -3.76
CA LEU A 39 -2.09 14.35 -3.86
C LEU A 39 -0.59 14.48 -3.60
N ASP A 40 0.06 15.50 -4.15
CA ASP A 40 1.48 15.77 -3.93
C ASP A 40 1.75 16.10 -2.46
N HIS A 41 0.82 16.75 -1.76
CA HIS A 41 0.90 16.96 -0.31
C HIS A 41 0.93 15.63 0.48
N LEU A 42 0.02 14.71 0.16
CA LEU A 42 0.01 13.37 0.78
C LEU A 42 1.29 12.59 0.47
N VAL A 43 1.73 12.59 -0.80
CA VAL A 43 2.96 11.90 -1.22
C VAL A 43 4.19 12.48 -0.51
N HIS A 44 4.28 13.80 -0.39
CA HIS A 44 5.39 14.47 0.28
C HIS A 44 5.46 14.13 1.77
N ASP A 45 4.33 14.16 2.48
CA ASP A 45 4.28 13.75 3.90
C ASP A 45 4.75 12.31 4.09
N GLN A 46 4.24 11.39 3.26
CA GLN A 46 4.60 9.98 3.34
C GLN A 46 6.09 9.73 3.00
N ALA A 47 6.65 10.50 2.06
CA ALA A 47 8.07 10.48 1.78
C ALA A 47 8.91 10.99 2.95
N ASN A 48 8.52 12.11 3.58
CA ASN A 48 9.23 12.67 4.73
C ASN A 48 9.24 11.70 5.92
N ARG A 49 8.09 11.07 6.24
CA ARG A 49 8.00 10.05 7.29
C ARG A 49 8.92 8.87 7.01
N ARG A 50 9.02 8.44 5.75
CA ARG A 50 9.91 7.35 5.34
C ARG A 50 11.38 7.73 5.52
N LEU A 51 11.78 8.95 5.13
CA LEU A 51 13.14 9.43 5.35
C LEU A 51 13.48 9.55 6.84
N LEU A 52 12.55 10.06 7.67
CA LEU A 52 12.74 10.12 9.13
C LEU A 52 12.89 8.73 9.75
N LEU A 53 12.10 7.76 9.29
CA LEU A 53 12.18 6.37 9.74
C LEU A 53 13.52 5.73 9.36
N LEU A 54 13.97 5.94 8.11
CA LEU A 54 15.29 5.48 7.65
C LEU A 54 16.41 6.11 8.48
N ARG A 55 16.33 7.42 8.71
CA ARG A 55 17.30 8.15 9.53
C ARG A 55 17.36 7.60 10.96
N ALA A 56 16.21 7.41 11.60
CA ALA A 56 16.13 6.83 12.93
C ALA A 56 16.73 5.42 13.01
N LEU A 57 16.49 4.57 12.00
CA LEU A 57 17.11 3.25 11.89
C LEU A 57 18.64 3.35 11.80
N LEU A 58 19.14 4.24 10.95
CA LEU A 58 20.58 4.39 10.73
C LEU A 58 21.27 4.90 11.97
N ASP A 59 20.79 6.00 12.55
CA ASP A 59 21.32 6.56 13.79
C ASP A 59 21.34 5.48 14.89
N THR A 60 20.28 4.68 15.01
CA THR A 60 20.21 3.59 16.00
C THR A 60 21.27 2.48 15.78
N VAL A 61 21.62 2.18 14.52
CA VAL A 61 22.54 1.09 14.18
C VAL A 61 24.00 1.56 14.12
N THR A 62 24.24 2.83 13.76
CA THR A 62 25.59 3.40 13.63
C THR A 62 26.08 4.07 14.90
N ASP A 63 25.20 4.58 15.76
CA ASP A 63 25.61 5.15 17.04
C ASP A 63 26.09 4.04 18.00
N ALA A 64 27.23 4.27 18.63
CA ALA A 64 27.84 3.33 19.58
C ALA A 64 27.04 3.14 20.89
N ALA A 65 25.93 3.85 21.07
CA ALA A 65 25.23 4.04 22.34
C ALA A 65 23.97 3.16 22.56
N PRO A 66 23.74 2.09 21.79
CA PRO A 66 23.10 0.92 22.38
C PRO A 66 23.96 -0.33 22.18
N ALA A 67 24.29 -1.00 23.30
CA ALA A 67 24.99 -2.30 23.37
C ALA A 67 24.22 -3.48 22.74
N ARG A 68 23.31 -3.22 21.78
CA ARG A 68 22.34 -4.18 21.22
C ARG A 68 22.65 -4.62 19.79
N VAL A 69 23.59 -3.95 19.12
CA VAL A 69 24.08 -4.31 17.79
C VAL A 69 25.56 -4.71 17.90
N ALA A 70 25.96 -5.78 17.22
CA ALA A 70 27.35 -6.22 17.25
C ALA A 70 28.23 -5.19 16.51
N PRO A 71 29.48 -4.91 16.95
CA PRO A 71 30.35 -3.93 16.30
C PRO A 71 30.59 -4.19 14.80
N ALA A 72 30.56 -5.47 14.37
CA ALA A 72 30.67 -5.84 12.96
C ALA A 72 29.44 -5.43 12.14
N GLU A 73 28.25 -5.52 12.71
CA GLU A 73 26.99 -5.11 12.08
C GLU A 73 26.92 -3.58 11.95
N GLY A 74 27.30 -2.85 13.00
CA GLY A 74 27.38 -1.38 12.96
C GLY A 74 28.37 -0.88 11.90
N ARG A 75 29.56 -1.49 11.81
CA ARG A 75 30.52 -1.17 10.72
C ARG A 75 29.97 -1.49 9.34
N ARG A 76 29.24 -2.60 9.19
CA ARG A 76 28.63 -2.97 7.92
C ARG A 76 27.55 -1.96 7.50
N ALA A 77 26.67 -1.57 8.43
CA ALA A 77 25.66 -0.56 8.17
C ALA A 77 26.28 0.80 7.80
N ALA A 78 27.35 1.22 8.49
CA ALA A 78 28.06 2.46 8.13
C ALA A 78 28.65 2.40 6.71
N ALA A 79 29.19 1.24 6.30
CA ALA A 79 29.70 1.05 4.93
C ALA A 79 28.58 1.03 3.88
N ASP A 80 27.45 0.35 4.17
CA ASP A 80 26.28 0.32 3.29
C ASP A 80 25.65 1.73 3.15
N TRP A 81 25.67 2.53 4.22
CA TRP A 81 25.26 3.94 4.18
C TRP A 81 26.19 4.80 3.32
N ALA A 82 27.50 4.70 3.50
CA ALA A 82 28.47 5.41 2.67
C ALA A 82 28.34 5.04 1.18
N LEU A 83 27.97 3.79 0.87
CA LEU A 83 27.68 3.34 -0.48
C LEU A 83 26.42 4.01 -1.07
N LEU A 84 25.37 4.20 -0.26
CA LEU A 84 24.17 4.94 -0.66
C LEU A 84 24.48 6.41 -0.94
N GLU A 85 25.26 7.06 -0.08
CA GLU A 85 25.70 8.45 -0.26
C GLU A 85 26.54 8.62 -1.54
N ALA A 86 27.47 7.69 -1.78
CA ALA A 86 28.26 7.66 -3.02
C ALA A 86 27.37 7.48 -4.26
N ALA A 87 26.38 6.58 -4.19
CA ALA A 87 25.43 6.36 -5.28
C ALA A 87 24.54 7.59 -5.54
N GLU A 88 24.07 8.29 -4.51
CA GLU A 88 23.28 9.52 -4.66
C GLU A 88 24.14 10.67 -5.24
N ALA A 89 25.43 10.75 -4.89
CA ALA A 89 26.33 11.80 -5.35
C ALA A 89 26.81 11.66 -6.81
N GLU A 90 26.69 10.47 -7.42
CA GLU A 90 27.25 10.18 -8.75
C GLU A 90 26.69 11.08 -9.86
N SER A 91 25.37 11.26 -9.90
CA SER A 91 24.70 12.14 -10.87
C SER A 91 23.28 12.49 -10.42
N PRO A 92 22.67 13.56 -10.95
CA PRO A 92 21.26 13.87 -10.67
C PRO A 92 20.30 12.72 -11.03
N GLY A 93 20.63 11.97 -12.10
CA GLY A 93 19.88 10.78 -12.49
C GLY A 93 20.04 9.64 -11.50
N ALA A 94 21.25 9.40 -11.01
CA ALA A 94 21.50 8.40 -9.95
C ALA A 94 20.78 8.79 -8.66
N ALA A 95 20.86 10.06 -8.25
CA ALA A 95 20.15 10.57 -7.08
C ALA A 95 18.63 10.32 -7.16
N ALA A 96 18.01 10.54 -8.33
CA ALA A 96 16.60 10.26 -8.53
C ALA A 96 16.27 8.77 -8.37
N HIS A 97 17.12 7.86 -8.86
CA HIS A 97 16.93 6.41 -8.69
C HIS A 97 17.13 5.95 -7.25
N VAL A 98 18.17 6.43 -6.58
CA VAL A 98 18.42 6.14 -5.15
C VAL A 98 17.24 6.61 -4.31
N ARG A 99 16.75 7.83 -4.56
CA ARG A 99 15.55 8.34 -3.88
C ARG A 99 14.32 7.51 -4.18
N ALA A 100 14.09 7.10 -5.44
CA ALA A 100 12.96 6.24 -5.78
C ALA A 100 13.03 4.89 -5.04
N LEU A 101 14.23 4.33 -4.86
CA LEU A 101 14.46 3.10 -4.13
C LEU A 101 14.18 3.25 -2.62
N LEU A 102 14.75 4.29 -1.99
CA LEU A 102 14.54 4.59 -0.57
C LEU A 102 13.08 4.96 -0.27
N LEU A 103 12.44 5.65 -1.22
CA LEU A 103 11.05 6.07 -1.11
C LEU A 103 10.06 5.03 -1.63
N HIS A 104 10.51 3.86 -2.08
CA HIS A 104 9.61 2.79 -2.47
C HIS A 104 8.73 2.40 -1.26
N PRO A 105 7.40 2.22 -1.41
CA PRO A 105 6.53 2.05 -0.25
C PRO A 105 6.87 0.84 0.63
N LEU A 106 7.32 -0.27 0.03
CA LEU A 106 7.74 -1.48 0.77
C LEU A 106 9.04 -1.30 1.57
N THR A 107 9.80 -0.23 1.35
CA THR A 107 10.94 0.15 2.21
C THR A 107 10.47 0.60 3.60
N GLY A 108 9.25 1.17 3.71
CA GLY A 108 8.68 1.59 4.99
C GLY A 108 8.48 0.45 5.99
N PRO A 109 7.73 -0.61 5.64
CA PRO A 109 7.54 -1.77 6.50
C PRO A 109 8.86 -2.44 6.90
N TRP A 110 9.81 -2.56 5.97
CA TRP A 110 11.16 -3.06 6.27
C TRP A 110 11.85 -2.22 7.34
N ALA A 111 11.94 -0.90 7.12
CA ALA A 111 12.65 -0.01 8.02
C ALA A 111 12.01 -0.01 9.41
N ARG A 112 10.66 -0.05 9.49
CA ARG A 112 9.92 -0.12 10.75
C ARG A 112 10.18 -1.43 11.49
N GLN A 113 10.10 -2.57 10.80
CA GLN A 113 10.35 -3.89 11.41
C GLN A 113 11.80 -4.00 11.88
N THR A 114 12.75 -3.53 11.08
CA THR A 114 14.18 -3.55 11.43
C THR A 114 14.45 -2.65 12.62
N LEU A 115 13.90 -1.43 12.64
CA LEU A 115 14.03 -0.50 13.77
C LEU A 115 13.45 -1.11 15.05
N ALA A 116 12.28 -1.76 14.97
CA ALA A 116 11.71 -2.47 16.11
C ALA A 116 12.61 -3.63 16.58
N ALA A 117 13.22 -4.40 15.69
CA ALA A 117 14.11 -5.50 16.04
C ALA A 117 15.45 -5.05 16.64
N VAL A 118 16.05 -3.95 16.17
CA VAL A 118 17.29 -3.40 16.75
C VAL A 118 17.04 -2.75 18.11
N THR A 119 15.85 -2.18 18.33
CA THR A 119 15.48 -1.53 19.59
C THR A 119 14.82 -2.49 20.60
N ALA A 120 14.34 -3.66 20.19
CA ALA A 120 13.77 -4.65 21.11
C ALA A 120 14.81 -5.17 22.11
N ARG A 121 14.38 -5.44 23.35
CA ARG A 121 15.22 -6.16 24.34
C ARG A 121 15.41 -7.62 23.95
N GLU A 122 14.35 -8.23 23.43
CA GLU A 122 14.30 -9.62 22.97
C GLU A 122 13.57 -9.63 21.61
N PRO A 123 14.27 -9.38 20.49
CA PRO A 123 13.67 -9.51 19.16
C PRO A 123 13.36 -10.97 18.85
N ALA A 124 12.44 -11.20 17.90
CA ALA A 124 12.27 -12.54 17.37
C ALA A 124 13.60 -13.01 16.71
N PRO A 125 13.97 -14.30 16.85
CA PRO A 125 15.25 -14.79 16.34
C PRO A 125 15.42 -14.52 14.84
N GLY A 126 16.50 -13.81 14.48
CA GLY A 126 16.88 -13.54 13.09
C GLY A 126 16.26 -12.28 12.46
N ASP A 127 15.28 -11.62 13.08
CA ASP A 127 14.62 -10.44 12.50
C ASP A 127 15.58 -9.26 12.30
N ARG A 128 16.48 -9.06 13.27
CA ARG A 128 17.52 -8.03 13.22
C ARG A 128 18.48 -8.30 12.07
N GLU A 129 19.02 -9.50 12.01
CA GLU A 129 20.01 -9.93 11.03
C GLU A 129 19.42 -9.87 9.61
N ARG A 130 18.16 -10.31 9.43
CA ARG A 130 17.42 -10.21 8.16
C ARG A 130 17.22 -8.76 7.74
N GLY A 131 16.81 -7.90 8.67
CA GLY A 131 16.59 -6.48 8.41
C GLY A 131 17.88 -5.77 7.98
N LEU A 132 18.99 -5.99 8.67
CA LEU A 132 20.29 -5.42 8.31
C LEU A 132 20.86 -6.01 7.01
N ALA A 133 20.65 -7.29 6.74
CA ALA A 133 21.04 -7.88 5.45
C ALA A 133 20.24 -7.30 4.28
N HIS A 134 18.97 -6.95 4.48
CA HIS A 134 18.19 -6.25 3.47
C HIS A 134 18.70 -4.83 3.22
N PHE A 135 19.22 -4.14 4.25
CA PHE A 135 19.89 -2.86 4.06
C PHE A 135 21.08 -2.97 3.12
N SER A 136 21.91 -4.01 3.30
CA SER A 136 23.02 -4.30 2.39
C SER A 136 22.57 -4.55 0.95
N ALA A 137 21.44 -5.24 0.74
CA ALA A 137 20.88 -5.47 -0.59
C ALA A 137 20.35 -4.16 -1.21
N LEU A 138 19.76 -3.27 -0.41
CA LEU A 138 19.30 -1.95 -0.81
C LEU A 138 20.46 -1.05 -1.24
N ALA A 139 21.54 -1.00 -0.46
CA ALA A 139 22.74 -0.25 -0.78
C ALA A 139 23.44 -0.76 -2.04
N PHE A 140 23.53 -2.09 -2.21
CA PHE A 140 24.02 -2.69 -3.44
C PHE A 140 23.16 -2.31 -4.65
N ALA A 141 21.83 -2.36 -4.52
CA ALA A 141 20.93 -1.99 -5.61
C ALA A 141 21.05 -0.52 -6.01
N ALA A 142 21.23 0.38 -5.04
CA ALA A 142 21.52 1.79 -5.30
C ALA A 142 22.84 1.99 -6.07
N ALA A 143 23.91 1.30 -5.67
CA ALA A 143 25.19 1.36 -6.37
C ALA A 143 25.09 0.85 -7.81
N VAL A 144 24.34 -0.23 -8.05
CA VAL A 144 24.04 -0.73 -9.39
C VAL A 144 23.28 0.32 -10.21
N ALA A 145 22.23 0.92 -9.63
CA ALA A 145 21.44 1.95 -10.31
C ALA A 145 22.26 3.21 -10.66
N ALA A 146 23.26 3.54 -9.84
CA ALA A 146 24.22 4.60 -10.09
C ALA A 146 25.35 4.21 -11.06
N GLY A 147 25.44 2.94 -11.47
CA GLY A 147 26.51 2.48 -12.36
C GLY A 147 27.87 2.28 -11.66
N LEU A 148 27.90 2.31 -10.32
CA LEU A 148 29.13 2.22 -9.56
C LEU A 148 29.71 0.80 -9.56
N PRO A 149 31.05 0.64 -9.71
CA PRO A 149 31.70 -0.63 -9.48
C PRO A 149 31.68 -0.95 -7.99
N VAL A 150 31.12 -2.10 -7.61
CA VAL A 150 31.02 -2.51 -6.20
C VAL A 150 31.15 -4.02 -6.08
N THR A 151 31.79 -4.47 -5.00
CA THR A 151 31.78 -5.88 -4.57
C THR A 151 31.41 -5.94 -3.10
N THR A 152 30.43 -6.77 -2.75
CA THR A 152 29.93 -6.90 -1.38
C THR A 152 29.42 -8.31 -1.12
N GLU A 153 29.43 -8.71 0.16
CA GLU A 153 28.81 -9.95 0.61
C GLU A 153 27.36 -9.69 1.00
N LEU A 154 26.42 -10.35 0.32
CA LEU A 154 24.99 -10.33 0.63
C LEU A 154 24.55 -11.64 1.28
N THR A 155 23.33 -11.67 1.79
CA THR A 155 22.78 -12.85 2.47
C THR A 155 21.41 -13.21 1.90
N ALA A 156 21.30 -14.42 1.37
CA ALA A 156 20.03 -15.02 1.00
C ALA A 156 19.33 -15.61 2.23
N TYR A 157 18.03 -15.36 2.34
CA TYR A 157 17.15 -15.90 3.38
C TYR A 157 15.97 -16.61 2.74
N ASP A 158 15.48 -17.66 3.40
CA ASP A 158 14.30 -18.43 2.96
C ASP A 158 14.37 -18.85 1.47
N GLY A 159 15.58 -19.21 1.02
CA GLY A 159 15.85 -19.66 -0.34
C GLY A 159 15.93 -18.55 -1.40
N ALA A 160 16.03 -17.26 -1.01
CA ALA A 160 16.09 -16.15 -1.95
C ALA A 160 16.99 -14.99 -1.49
N LEU A 161 17.61 -14.32 -2.45
CA LEU A 161 18.24 -13.01 -2.30
C LEU A 161 17.50 -12.00 -3.18
N ALA A 162 16.67 -11.17 -2.57
CA ALA A 162 15.98 -10.08 -3.25
C ALA A 162 16.90 -8.84 -3.34
N LEU A 163 17.09 -8.32 -4.55
CA LEU A 163 17.75 -7.04 -4.83
C LEU A 163 16.65 -6.02 -5.20
N PRO A 164 16.31 -5.08 -4.30
CA PRO A 164 15.19 -4.16 -4.50
C PRO A 164 15.28 -3.41 -5.84
N GLY A 165 14.19 -3.43 -6.62
CA GLY A 165 14.11 -2.81 -7.95
C GLY A 165 14.91 -3.51 -9.07
N ILE A 166 15.72 -4.52 -8.75
CA ILE A 166 16.61 -5.20 -9.69
C ILE A 166 16.12 -6.60 -10.04
N GLY A 167 15.61 -7.36 -9.07
CA GLY A 167 15.17 -8.75 -9.25
C GLY A 167 15.56 -9.64 -8.07
N THR A 168 15.28 -10.94 -8.17
CA THR A 168 15.51 -11.89 -7.09
C THR A 168 16.27 -13.10 -7.57
N LEU A 169 17.34 -13.46 -6.87
CA LEU A 169 18.05 -14.72 -7.07
C LEU A 169 17.45 -15.80 -6.16
N ARG A 170 17.01 -16.92 -6.75
CA ARG A 170 16.67 -18.14 -6.03
C ARG A 170 17.94 -18.88 -5.67
N VAL A 171 18.03 -19.36 -4.44
CA VAL A 171 19.20 -20.03 -3.90
C VAL A 171 18.74 -21.29 -3.18
N PRO A 172 18.94 -22.48 -3.75
CA PRO A 172 18.55 -23.74 -3.10
C PRO A 172 19.44 -24.03 -1.87
N GLY A 173 19.00 -24.97 -1.03
CA GLY A 173 19.82 -25.47 0.09
C GLY A 173 19.64 -24.73 1.42
N PRO A 174 20.53 -24.99 2.40
CA PRO A 174 20.38 -24.48 3.76
C PRO A 174 20.61 -22.96 3.82
N HIS A 175 19.73 -22.27 4.56
CA HIS A 175 19.74 -20.82 4.72
C HIS A 175 19.95 -20.41 6.19
N PRO A 176 20.52 -19.23 6.47
CA PRO A 176 20.97 -18.20 5.53
C PRO A 176 22.22 -18.57 4.74
N LEU A 177 22.32 -18.14 3.47
CA LEU A 177 23.49 -18.38 2.62
C LEU A 177 24.16 -17.06 2.22
N ARG A 178 25.49 -17.00 2.30
CA ARG A 178 26.27 -15.85 1.82
C ARG A 178 26.44 -15.90 0.30
N VAL A 179 26.28 -14.75 -0.33
CA VAL A 179 26.38 -14.55 -1.78
C VAL A 179 27.33 -13.39 -2.04
N THR A 180 28.45 -13.66 -2.71
CA THR A 180 29.32 -12.59 -3.22
C THR A 180 28.63 -11.92 -4.39
N ALA A 181 28.32 -10.63 -4.26
CA ALA A 181 27.70 -9.83 -5.31
C ALA A 181 28.71 -8.80 -5.82
N ALA A 182 28.91 -8.76 -7.13
CA ALA A 182 29.78 -7.78 -7.78
C ALA A 182 29.04 -7.12 -8.95
N HIS A 183 29.14 -5.81 -9.07
CA HIS A 183 28.67 -5.05 -10.23
C HIS A 183 29.85 -4.36 -10.90
N THR A 184 30.06 -4.65 -12.18
CA THR A 184 31.07 -3.98 -13.03
C THR A 184 30.60 -4.05 -14.48
N GLU A 185 30.91 -3.04 -15.30
CA GLU A 185 30.65 -3.08 -16.75
C GLU A 185 29.18 -3.37 -17.11
N GLY A 186 28.22 -2.91 -16.29
CA GLY A 186 26.78 -3.14 -16.51
C GLY A 186 26.32 -4.58 -16.28
N ALA A 187 27.11 -5.40 -15.60
CA ALA A 187 26.76 -6.76 -15.23
C ALA A 187 26.86 -6.96 -13.72
N ILE A 188 25.84 -7.60 -13.15
CA ILE A 188 25.82 -8.10 -11.78
C ILE A 188 26.22 -9.58 -11.81
N ARG A 189 27.24 -9.95 -11.05
CA ARG A 189 27.67 -11.33 -10.85
C ARG A 189 27.37 -11.74 -9.42
N LEU A 190 26.50 -12.73 -9.26
CA LEU A 190 26.09 -13.28 -7.97
C LEU A 190 26.70 -14.68 -7.83
N THR A 191 27.52 -14.88 -6.80
CA THR A 191 28.20 -16.17 -6.56
C THR A 191 27.79 -16.70 -5.19
N PRO A 192 26.76 -17.56 -5.11
CA PRO A 192 26.40 -18.23 -3.86
C PRO A 192 27.51 -19.20 -3.44
N ARG A 193 27.79 -19.29 -2.14
CA ARG A 193 28.91 -20.11 -1.64
C ARG A 193 28.68 -21.59 -1.95
N GLY A 194 29.57 -22.17 -2.76
CA GLY A 194 29.51 -23.59 -3.14
C GLY A 194 28.57 -23.89 -4.33
N GLU A 195 27.98 -22.86 -4.94
CA GLU A 195 27.09 -23.00 -6.09
C GLU A 195 27.62 -22.29 -7.33
N ARG A 196 26.88 -22.44 -8.44
CA ARG A 196 27.21 -21.83 -9.72
C ARG A 196 26.96 -20.32 -9.68
N ARG A 197 27.89 -19.55 -10.27
CA ARG A 197 27.72 -18.11 -10.47
C ARG A 197 26.57 -17.83 -11.44
N VAL A 198 25.71 -16.88 -11.07
CA VAL A 198 24.66 -16.31 -11.91
C VAL A 198 25.10 -14.94 -12.41
N THR A 199 24.90 -14.68 -13.70
CA THR A 199 25.21 -13.38 -14.31
C THR A 199 23.93 -12.70 -14.77
N VAL A 200 23.72 -11.48 -14.30
CA VAL A 200 22.55 -10.66 -14.62
C VAL A 200 23.05 -9.41 -15.34
N PHE A 201 22.43 -9.10 -16.47
CA PHE A 201 22.76 -7.90 -17.23
C PHE A 201 21.79 -6.77 -16.86
N THR A 202 22.34 -5.58 -16.69
CA THR A 202 21.57 -4.36 -16.46
C THR A 202 21.65 -3.51 -17.71
N ARG A 203 20.53 -2.90 -18.10
CA ARG A 203 20.51 -1.89 -19.15
C ARG A 203 19.75 -0.68 -18.61
N PRO A 204 20.33 0.53 -18.67
CA PRO A 204 19.63 1.74 -18.25
C PRO A 204 18.25 1.85 -18.89
N GLY A 205 17.24 2.13 -18.08
CA GLY A 205 15.83 2.26 -18.50
C GLY A 205 15.11 0.95 -18.88
N HIS A 206 15.73 -0.21 -18.69
CA HIS A 206 15.14 -1.52 -18.99
C HIS A 206 15.21 -2.43 -17.76
N SER A 207 14.35 -3.47 -17.72
CA SER A 207 14.43 -4.51 -16.70
C SER A 207 15.75 -5.29 -16.82
N THR A 208 16.18 -5.90 -15.73
CA THR A 208 17.31 -6.84 -15.75
C THR A 208 16.93 -8.13 -16.45
N TRP A 209 17.93 -8.84 -16.99
CA TRP A 209 17.73 -10.17 -17.55
C TRP A 209 18.92 -11.08 -17.28
N SER A 210 18.65 -12.38 -17.28
CA SER A 210 19.65 -13.44 -17.18
C SER A 210 19.18 -14.66 -17.97
N ALA A 211 20.12 -15.47 -18.46
CA ALA A 211 19.82 -16.78 -19.02
C ALA A 211 19.65 -17.86 -17.91
N ASP A 212 20.01 -17.54 -16.67
CA ASP A 212 19.93 -18.45 -15.55
C ASP A 212 18.49 -18.54 -15.01
N ALA A 213 17.95 -19.75 -14.96
CA ALA A 213 16.59 -20.01 -14.46
C ALA A 213 16.39 -19.60 -12.99
N ASP A 214 17.47 -19.54 -12.20
CA ASP A 214 17.41 -19.14 -10.80
C ASP A 214 17.21 -17.63 -10.62
N TRP A 215 17.37 -16.84 -11.69
CA TRP A 215 17.08 -15.41 -11.67
C TRP A 215 15.61 -15.12 -11.99
N LEU A 216 14.95 -14.37 -11.11
CA LEU A 216 13.61 -13.84 -11.30
C LEU A 216 13.70 -12.34 -11.61
N PRO A 217 13.47 -11.91 -12.87
CA PRO A 217 13.50 -10.51 -13.22
C PRO A 217 12.27 -9.77 -12.63
N PRO A 218 12.39 -8.46 -12.35
CA PRO A 218 11.28 -7.65 -11.89
C PRO A 218 10.30 -7.43 -13.04
N HIS A 219 9.01 -7.42 -12.71
CA HIS A 219 7.93 -7.19 -13.68
C HIS A 219 7.13 -5.95 -13.30
N ALA A 220 6.58 -5.28 -14.30
CA ALA A 220 5.74 -4.11 -14.10
C ALA A 220 4.65 -4.05 -15.16
N LEU A 221 3.48 -3.57 -14.77
CA LEU A 221 2.43 -3.17 -15.71
C LEU A 221 2.86 -1.89 -16.43
N PRO A 222 2.47 -1.70 -17.70
CA PRO A 222 2.75 -0.48 -18.43
C PRO A 222 2.22 0.77 -17.71
N PRO A 223 2.80 1.96 -17.93
CA PRO A 223 2.24 3.20 -17.41
C PRO A 223 0.75 3.38 -17.75
N LEU A 224 -0.05 3.87 -16.80
CA LEU A 224 -1.48 4.17 -17.03
C LEU A 224 -1.68 5.21 -18.13
N VAL A 225 -0.78 6.20 -18.20
CA VAL A 225 -0.79 7.28 -19.19
C VAL A 225 0.62 7.47 -19.76
N PRO A 226 0.75 7.98 -21.00
CA PRO A 226 2.04 8.32 -21.57
C PRO A 226 2.85 9.25 -20.65
N GLY A 227 4.12 8.93 -20.44
CA GLY A 227 5.02 9.70 -19.57
C GLY A 227 4.92 9.39 -18.08
N ALA A 228 3.92 8.60 -17.63
CA ALA A 228 3.91 8.08 -16.27
C ALA A 228 4.90 6.92 -16.09
N ARG A 229 5.16 6.56 -14.82
CA ARG A 229 5.97 5.39 -14.47
C ARG A 229 5.20 4.09 -14.71
N PRO A 230 5.89 2.99 -15.07
CA PRO A 230 5.33 1.64 -14.95
C PRO A 230 4.94 1.33 -13.50
N VAL A 231 4.03 0.38 -13.30
CA VAL A 231 3.59 -0.06 -11.97
C VAL A 231 4.18 -1.44 -11.68
N PRO A 232 5.21 -1.55 -10.81
CA PRO A 232 5.81 -2.82 -10.44
C PRO A 232 4.81 -3.82 -9.87
N LEU A 233 5.03 -5.10 -10.19
CA LEU A 233 4.39 -6.25 -9.56
C LEU A 233 5.39 -6.81 -8.54
N ASP A 234 5.26 -6.40 -7.27
CA ASP A 234 6.12 -6.79 -6.15
C ASP A 234 5.79 -8.21 -5.65
N ASP A 235 6.14 -9.21 -6.44
CA ASP A 235 5.76 -10.62 -6.25
C ASP A 235 6.85 -11.49 -5.59
N THR A 236 8.08 -10.96 -5.47
CA THR A 236 9.25 -11.66 -4.90
C THR A 236 9.80 -11.00 -3.63
N GLY A 237 9.49 -9.73 -3.35
CA GLY A 237 10.08 -8.99 -2.23
C GLY A 237 9.70 -9.54 -0.83
N PRO A 238 10.63 -9.63 0.14
CA PRO A 238 10.38 -10.26 1.44
C PRO A 238 9.37 -9.50 2.32
N TYR A 239 9.23 -8.18 2.12
CA TYR A 239 8.35 -7.32 2.92
C TYR A 239 6.97 -7.09 2.28
N ARG A 240 6.63 -7.83 1.21
CA ARG A 240 5.35 -7.69 0.49
C ARG A 240 4.14 -8.14 1.31
N ALA A 241 4.33 -9.10 2.22
CA ALA A 241 3.31 -9.54 3.17
C ALA A 241 3.23 -8.60 4.40
N ALA A 242 2.02 -8.39 4.93
CA ALA A 242 1.84 -7.70 6.21
C ALA A 242 2.15 -8.67 7.37
N PRO A 243 3.03 -8.32 8.33
CA PRO A 243 3.23 -9.14 9.52
C PRO A 243 1.98 -9.15 10.41
N GLY A 244 1.65 -10.30 10.99
CA GLY A 244 0.81 -10.39 12.19
C GLY A 244 -0.70 -10.13 12.04
N VAL A 245 -1.17 -9.50 10.97
CA VAL A 245 -2.62 -9.37 10.72
C VAL A 245 -3.06 -10.45 9.76
N ARG A 246 -3.48 -11.59 10.32
CA ARG A 246 -4.42 -12.48 9.61
C ARG A 246 -5.72 -11.70 9.47
N HIS A 247 -5.81 -10.78 8.51
CA HIS A 247 -7.11 -10.46 7.93
C HIS A 247 -7.62 -11.80 7.44
N HIS A 248 -8.57 -12.41 8.16
CA HIS A 248 -9.08 -13.74 7.85
C HIS A 248 -9.68 -13.85 6.43
N SER A 249 -9.68 -12.76 5.67
CA SER A 249 -10.11 -12.58 4.29
C SER A 249 -9.01 -12.31 3.27
N LEU A 250 -7.77 -11.98 3.65
CA LEU A 250 -6.70 -11.74 2.67
C LEU A 250 -5.98 -13.05 2.33
N SER A 251 -5.87 -13.30 1.02
CA SER A 251 -5.10 -14.42 0.51
C SER A 251 -3.60 -14.16 0.60
N GLU A 252 -2.81 -15.22 0.53
CA GLU A 252 -1.35 -15.14 0.60
C GLU A 252 -0.77 -14.47 -0.66
N PRO A 253 0.29 -13.66 -0.54
CA PRO A 253 1.03 -13.17 -1.68
C PRO A 253 1.61 -14.31 -2.52
N VAL A 254 1.65 -14.13 -3.84
CA VAL A 254 2.17 -15.12 -4.79
C VAL A 254 3.30 -14.54 -5.63
N THR A 255 4.24 -15.39 -6.03
CA THR A 255 5.21 -15.10 -7.09
C THR A 255 4.61 -15.52 -8.42
N LEU A 256 4.63 -14.65 -9.43
CA LEU A 256 3.96 -14.87 -10.69
C LEU A 256 4.90 -15.50 -11.73
N ASP A 257 4.47 -16.60 -12.34
CA ASP A 257 5.07 -17.09 -13.58
C ASP A 257 4.53 -16.34 -14.81
N ASP A 258 5.09 -16.63 -16.00
CA ASP A 258 4.66 -16.02 -17.26
C ASP A 258 3.17 -16.18 -17.54
N ALA A 259 2.61 -17.36 -17.25
CA ALA A 259 1.20 -17.64 -17.47
C ALA A 259 0.30 -16.82 -16.54
N SER A 260 0.67 -16.72 -15.26
CA SER A 260 -0.08 -15.97 -14.24
C SER A 260 0.04 -14.47 -14.39
N ARG A 261 1.09 -13.98 -15.07
CA ARG A 261 1.26 -12.56 -15.41
C ARG A 261 0.30 -12.08 -16.48
N LYS A 262 0.03 -12.89 -17.51
CA LYS A 262 -0.77 -12.48 -18.68
C LYS A 262 -2.14 -11.87 -18.29
N PRO A 263 -2.94 -12.48 -17.39
CA PRO A 263 -4.23 -11.92 -16.97
C PRO A 263 -4.12 -10.54 -16.30
N TRP A 264 -3.00 -10.22 -15.63
CA TRP A 264 -2.77 -8.88 -15.09
C TRP A 264 -2.64 -7.84 -16.18
N TYR A 265 -1.87 -8.13 -17.25
CA TYR A 265 -1.73 -7.22 -18.39
C TYR A 265 -3.06 -7.04 -19.14
N GLU A 266 -3.82 -8.12 -19.33
CA GLU A 266 -5.12 -8.08 -20.00
C GLU A 266 -6.15 -7.26 -19.21
N SER A 267 -6.19 -7.43 -17.89
CA SER A 267 -7.08 -6.68 -17.00
C SER A 267 -6.64 -5.22 -16.82
N TRP A 268 -5.34 -4.95 -16.84
CA TRP A 268 -4.80 -3.59 -16.79
C TRP A 268 -5.04 -2.79 -18.08
N ALA A 269 -5.06 -3.48 -19.22
CA ALA A 269 -5.29 -2.85 -20.52
C ALA A 269 -6.70 -2.24 -20.58
N GLY A 270 -6.78 -0.92 -20.67
CA GLY A 270 -8.05 -0.19 -20.70
C GLY A 270 -8.52 0.34 -19.34
N THR A 271 -7.77 0.15 -18.25
CA THR A 271 -8.12 0.72 -16.94
C THR A 271 -8.11 2.25 -16.93
N ALA A 272 -7.15 2.89 -17.60
CA ALA A 272 -7.00 4.35 -17.61
C ALA A 272 -8.23 5.12 -18.14
N PRO A 273 -8.79 4.82 -19.33
CA PRO A 273 -10.01 5.50 -19.80
C PRO A 273 -11.22 5.24 -18.89
N LEU A 274 -11.30 4.07 -18.25
CA LEU A 274 -12.37 3.74 -17.31
C LEU A 274 -12.27 4.53 -16.01
N LEU A 275 -11.07 4.76 -15.49
CA LEU A 275 -10.86 5.67 -14.35
C LEU A 275 -11.29 7.10 -14.72
N ALA A 276 -10.96 7.56 -15.93
CA ALA A 276 -11.28 8.91 -16.40
C ALA A 276 -12.80 9.18 -16.50
N LEU A 277 -13.65 8.15 -16.61
CA LEU A 277 -15.11 8.31 -16.53
C LEU A 277 -15.55 8.96 -15.21
N GLY A 278 -14.87 8.65 -14.11
CA GLY A 278 -15.12 9.27 -12.80
C GLY A 278 -14.55 10.68 -12.63
N GLY A 279 -14.05 11.29 -13.71
CA GLY A 279 -13.42 12.60 -13.71
C GLY A 279 -11.88 12.54 -13.79
N PRO A 280 -11.22 13.63 -14.24
CA PRO A 280 -9.76 13.66 -14.43
C PRO A 280 -8.97 13.40 -13.14
N HIS A 281 -9.54 13.76 -11.98
CA HIS A 281 -8.92 13.52 -10.68
C HIS A 281 -8.71 12.02 -10.40
N ARG A 282 -9.57 11.12 -10.89
CA ARG A 282 -9.41 9.65 -10.66
C ARG A 282 -8.19 9.09 -11.37
N LEU A 283 -7.93 9.55 -12.58
CA LEU A 283 -6.74 9.14 -13.31
C LEU A 283 -5.48 9.76 -12.70
N ALA A 284 -5.55 11.01 -12.25
CA ALA A 284 -4.47 11.67 -11.51
C ALA A 284 -4.16 10.92 -10.20
N GLU A 285 -5.18 10.56 -9.42
CA GLU A 285 -5.06 9.74 -8.21
C GLU A 285 -4.32 8.44 -8.49
N ALA A 286 -4.75 7.66 -9.49
CA ALA A 286 -4.09 6.41 -9.83
C ALA A 286 -2.65 6.61 -10.29
N THR A 287 -2.38 7.64 -11.09
CA THR A 287 -1.03 7.93 -11.60
C THR A 287 -0.07 8.40 -10.49
N ARG A 288 -0.55 9.20 -9.54
CA ARG A 288 0.26 9.77 -8.46
C ARG A 288 0.44 8.76 -7.31
N LEU A 289 -0.65 8.15 -6.85
CA LEU A 289 -0.68 7.36 -5.62
C LEU A 289 -0.34 5.89 -5.81
N LEU A 290 -0.63 5.28 -6.96
CA LEU A 290 -0.30 3.86 -7.18
C LEU A 290 1.20 3.71 -7.48
N HIS A 291 1.96 3.21 -6.52
CA HIS A 291 3.39 2.98 -6.66
C HIS A 291 3.70 1.56 -7.09
N SER A 292 3.01 0.56 -6.53
CA SER A 292 3.16 -0.85 -6.94
C SER A 292 1.96 -1.70 -6.55
N LEU A 293 1.93 -2.92 -7.10
CA LEU A 293 0.94 -3.95 -6.83
C LEU A 293 1.63 -5.18 -6.24
N VAL A 294 1.06 -5.75 -5.19
CA VAL A 294 1.49 -7.04 -4.63
C VAL A 294 0.45 -8.10 -5.02
N PRO A 295 0.81 -9.05 -5.90
CA PRO A 295 -0.13 -10.08 -6.32
C PRO A 295 -0.49 -11.02 -5.17
N LEU A 296 -1.79 -11.25 -4.99
CA LEU A 296 -2.34 -12.23 -4.06
C LEU A 296 -2.89 -13.43 -4.82
N ARG A 297 -2.89 -14.58 -4.15
CA ARG A 297 -3.59 -15.77 -4.64
C ARG A 297 -5.08 -15.46 -4.77
N THR A 298 -5.70 -15.82 -5.89
CA THR A 298 -7.15 -15.70 -6.06
C THR A 298 -7.86 -16.65 -5.08
N PRO A 299 -8.75 -16.16 -4.20
CA PRO A 299 -9.55 -17.02 -3.35
C PRO A 299 -10.38 -18.03 -4.17
N THR A 300 -10.34 -19.30 -3.78
CA THR A 300 -11.32 -20.29 -4.26
C THR A 300 -12.70 -19.89 -3.75
N SER A 301 -13.70 -19.75 -4.64
CA SER A 301 -15.10 -19.50 -4.26
C SER A 301 -15.52 -20.44 -3.12
N ARG A 302 -16.07 -19.88 -2.03
CA ARG A 302 -16.81 -20.70 -1.06
C ARG A 302 -18.12 -21.10 -1.74
N ALA A 303 -18.53 -22.36 -1.59
CA ALA A 303 -19.79 -22.86 -2.14
C ALA A 303 -20.94 -21.87 -1.84
N GLY A 304 -21.52 -21.28 -2.89
CA GLY A 304 -22.59 -20.29 -2.80
C GLY A 304 -22.23 -18.84 -3.17
N ASP A 305 -20.97 -18.53 -3.48
CA ASP A 305 -20.59 -17.21 -4.04
C ASP A 305 -20.35 -17.31 -5.56
N PRO A 306 -21.26 -16.80 -6.41
CA PRO A 306 -21.16 -16.91 -7.87
C PRO A 306 -20.04 -16.05 -8.47
N ALA A 307 -19.49 -15.09 -7.72
CA ALA A 307 -18.27 -14.42 -8.09
C ALA A 307 -17.10 -15.22 -7.49
N GLY A 308 -16.24 -15.80 -8.34
CA GLY A 308 -14.94 -16.30 -7.89
C GLY A 308 -14.31 -15.24 -6.98
N GLY A 309 -13.87 -15.63 -5.78
CA GLY A 309 -13.54 -14.65 -4.74
C GLY A 309 -12.46 -13.70 -5.23
N SER A 310 -12.69 -12.39 -5.06
CA SER A 310 -11.65 -11.37 -5.21
C SER A 310 -11.19 -10.95 -3.81
N CYS A 311 -9.90 -10.64 -3.66
CA CYS A 311 -9.38 -10.05 -2.44
C CYS A 311 -8.46 -8.89 -2.79
N SER A 312 -8.65 -7.77 -2.11
CA SER A 312 -7.77 -6.62 -2.19
C SER A 312 -7.63 -5.97 -0.83
N ALA A 313 -6.51 -5.25 -0.65
CA ALA A 313 -6.29 -4.40 0.50
C ALA A 313 -5.21 -3.37 0.23
N THR A 314 -5.30 -2.30 0.99
CA THR A 314 -4.27 -1.26 1.09
C THR A 314 -3.53 -1.39 2.41
N ARG A 315 -2.22 -1.17 2.37
CA ARG A 315 -1.37 -1.16 3.55
C ARG A 315 -1.12 0.27 4.02
N LYS A 316 -1.58 0.56 5.24
CA LYS A 316 -1.29 1.86 5.89
C LYS A 316 0.22 2.09 6.05
N ASP A 317 0.96 1.04 6.38
CA ASP A 317 2.42 1.09 6.56
C ASP A 317 3.22 1.15 5.25
N ALA A 318 2.56 1.03 4.09
CA ALA A 318 3.16 1.06 2.76
C ALA A 318 2.30 1.88 1.78
N PHE A 319 2.10 3.16 2.08
CA PHE A 319 1.33 4.08 1.24
C PHE A 319 1.72 4.02 -0.24
N GLY A 320 0.76 3.66 -1.09
CA GLY A 320 0.92 3.48 -2.53
C GLY A 320 1.09 2.03 -3.00
N VAL A 321 1.10 1.06 -2.09
CA VAL A 321 1.00 -0.38 -2.42
C VAL A 321 -0.43 -0.85 -2.32
N VAL A 322 -0.90 -1.48 -3.38
CA VAL A 322 -2.18 -2.20 -3.42
C VAL A 322 -1.91 -3.70 -3.49
N LEU A 323 -2.49 -4.47 -2.57
CA LEU A 323 -2.44 -5.93 -2.59
C LEU A 323 -3.73 -6.40 -3.27
N ALA A 324 -3.63 -7.27 -4.26
CA ALA A 324 -4.82 -7.74 -4.96
C ALA A 324 -4.63 -9.13 -5.60
N SER A 325 -5.68 -9.95 -5.56
CA SER A 325 -5.86 -11.00 -6.58
C SER A 325 -6.13 -10.34 -7.93
N VAL A 326 -5.78 -11.02 -9.03
CA VAL A 326 -5.99 -10.45 -10.37
C VAL A 326 -7.46 -10.07 -10.61
N PRO A 327 -7.76 -8.80 -10.95
CA PRO A 327 -9.12 -8.41 -11.30
C PRO A 327 -9.56 -9.08 -12.61
N PRO A 328 -10.82 -9.53 -12.74
CA PRO A 328 -11.27 -10.29 -13.91
C PRO A 328 -11.45 -9.45 -15.18
N SER A 329 -11.48 -8.12 -15.08
CA SER A 329 -11.68 -7.22 -16.22
C SER A 329 -11.10 -5.82 -15.93
N PRO A 330 -10.90 -4.98 -16.97
CA PRO A 330 -10.49 -3.58 -16.79
C PRO A 330 -11.46 -2.74 -15.97
N VAL A 331 -12.76 -3.03 -16.04
CA VAL A 331 -13.80 -2.40 -15.21
C VAL A 331 -13.60 -2.77 -13.74
N ALA A 332 -13.38 -4.06 -13.45
CA ALA A 332 -13.10 -4.52 -12.09
C ALA A 332 -11.77 -3.96 -11.56
N PHE A 333 -10.76 -3.81 -12.42
CA PHE A 333 -9.48 -3.19 -12.04
C PHE A 333 -9.67 -1.70 -11.70
N ALA A 334 -10.40 -0.95 -12.51
CA ALA A 334 -10.69 0.46 -12.24
C ALA A 334 -11.45 0.63 -10.91
N ALA A 335 -12.50 -0.17 -10.68
CA ALA A 335 -13.24 -0.18 -9.42
C ALA A 335 -12.33 -0.50 -8.22
N LEU A 336 -11.45 -1.50 -8.35
CA LEU A 336 -10.47 -1.85 -7.31
C LEU A 336 -9.55 -0.67 -6.98
N LEU A 337 -9.00 0.00 -7.99
CA LEU A 337 -8.13 1.16 -7.75
C LEU A 337 -8.89 2.32 -7.08
N VAL A 338 -10.12 2.62 -7.49
CA VAL A 338 -10.95 3.64 -6.82
C VAL A 338 -11.16 3.29 -5.34
N HIS A 339 -11.44 2.01 -5.04
CA HIS A 339 -11.66 1.55 -3.67
C HIS A 339 -10.39 1.65 -2.81
N GLU A 340 -9.29 1.04 -3.28
CA GLU A 340 -8.05 0.91 -2.54
C GLU A 340 -7.31 2.24 -2.41
N LEU A 341 -7.29 3.06 -3.46
CA LEU A 341 -6.70 4.40 -3.36
C LEU A 341 -7.53 5.32 -2.45
N GLY A 342 -8.84 5.09 -2.34
CA GLY A 342 -9.67 5.73 -1.31
C GLY A 342 -9.15 5.41 0.10
N HIS A 343 -8.86 4.14 0.38
CA HIS A 343 -8.27 3.73 1.66
C HIS A 343 -6.88 4.33 1.90
N ALA A 344 -6.02 4.36 0.88
CA ALA A 344 -4.71 4.99 0.96
C ALA A 344 -4.82 6.48 1.30
N LYS A 345 -5.65 7.26 0.57
CA LYS A 345 -5.83 8.69 0.80
C LYS A 345 -6.27 8.99 2.23
N LEU A 346 -7.31 8.30 2.70
CA LEU A 346 -7.84 8.53 4.05
C LEU A 346 -6.84 8.08 5.13
N SER A 347 -6.05 7.04 4.87
CA SER A 347 -4.99 6.62 5.81
C SER A 347 -3.90 7.68 5.92
N ALA A 348 -3.43 8.24 4.80
CA ALA A 348 -2.45 9.32 4.81
C ALA A 348 -3.00 10.60 5.45
N LEU A 349 -4.26 10.95 5.20
CA LEU A 349 -4.92 12.07 5.86
C LEU A 349 -4.98 11.87 7.38
N GLY A 350 -5.32 10.66 7.85
CA GLY A 350 -5.39 10.35 9.28
C GLY A 350 -4.04 10.43 10.00
N GLU A 351 -2.92 10.33 9.27
CA GLU A 351 -1.58 10.56 9.83
C GLU A 351 -1.20 12.05 9.88
N LEU A 352 -1.82 12.88 9.04
CA LEU A 352 -1.63 14.32 8.95
C LEU A 352 -2.59 15.11 9.85
N THR A 353 -3.79 14.59 10.10
CA THR A 353 -4.85 15.30 10.84
C THR A 353 -5.62 14.32 11.71
N HIS A 354 -5.81 14.71 12.96
CA HIS A 354 -6.60 13.95 13.91
C HIS A 354 -8.09 14.16 13.62
N LEU A 355 -8.76 13.15 13.06
CA LEU A 355 -10.17 13.24 12.66
C LEU A 355 -11.16 12.82 13.76
N HIS A 356 -10.73 12.02 14.74
CA HIS A 356 -11.61 11.54 15.79
C HIS A 356 -10.85 11.02 17.02
N GLU A 357 -11.56 10.93 18.15
CA GLU A 357 -11.07 10.43 19.44
C GLU A 357 -11.60 9.03 19.79
N ALA A 358 -12.25 8.35 18.83
CA ALA A 358 -12.83 7.03 19.06
C ALA A 358 -11.77 5.99 19.50
N GLY A 359 -12.09 5.23 20.56
CA GLY A 359 -11.30 4.07 20.98
C GLY A 359 -11.42 2.87 20.02
N PRO A 360 -10.69 1.77 20.29
CA PRO A 360 -10.58 0.62 19.39
C PRO A 360 -11.83 -0.29 19.38
N ALA A 361 -12.88 0.06 20.13
CA ALA A 361 -14.05 -0.79 20.31
C ALA A 361 -14.80 -0.99 18.98
N ALA A 362 -15.00 -2.26 18.62
CA ALA A 362 -15.73 -2.64 17.41
C ALA A 362 -17.22 -2.77 17.71
N VAL A 363 -17.98 -1.70 17.46
CA VAL A 363 -19.41 -1.61 17.81
C VAL A 363 -20.30 -1.13 16.66
N TYR A 364 -19.71 -0.60 15.59
CA TYR A 364 -20.45 0.05 14.52
C TYR A 364 -20.96 -0.94 13.48
N PHE A 365 -22.16 -0.66 12.95
CA PHE A 365 -22.72 -1.40 11.83
C PHE A 365 -22.15 -0.89 10.51
N ALA A 366 -21.61 -1.79 9.69
CA ALA A 366 -20.99 -1.50 8.41
C ALA A 366 -21.50 -2.47 7.33
N PRO A 367 -22.38 -2.05 6.39
CA PRO A 367 -23.07 -2.96 5.46
C PRO A 367 -22.19 -3.81 4.53
N TRP A 368 -20.89 -3.53 4.42
CA TRP A 368 -19.92 -4.32 3.65
C TRP A 368 -19.35 -5.53 4.41
N ARG A 369 -19.51 -5.62 5.74
CA ARG A 369 -19.08 -6.79 6.54
C ARG A 369 -20.11 -7.18 7.61
N PRO A 370 -20.22 -8.47 7.96
CA PRO A 370 -21.17 -8.91 8.97
C PRO A 370 -20.71 -8.60 10.42
N ASP A 371 -19.41 -8.51 10.67
CA ASP A 371 -18.88 -8.22 12.01
C ASP A 371 -18.93 -6.72 12.35
N PRO A 372 -19.16 -6.37 13.64
CA PRO A 372 -19.02 -5.01 14.13
C PRO A 372 -17.65 -4.42 13.78
N ARG A 373 -17.62 -3.13 13.44
CA ARG A 373 -16.38 -2.43 13.05
C ARG A 373 -15.96 -1.41 14.11
N PRO A 374 -14.64 -1.20 14.30
CA PRO A 374 -14.17 0.00 14.99
C PRO A 374 -14.49 1.25 14.16
N PHE A 375 -14.45 2.42 14.79
CA PHE A 375 -14.79 3.70 14.13
C PHE A 375 -13.95 3.93 12.86
N ASP A 376 -12.65 3.70 12.93
CA ASP A 376 -11.74 3.70 11.77
C ASP A 376 -12.25 2.84 10.62
N GLY A 377 -12.72 1.62 10.94
CA GLY A 377 -13.22 0.68 9.95
C GLY A 377 -14.56 1.10 9.35
N LEU A 378 -15.37 1.87 10.08
CA LEU A 378 -16.59 2.48 9.58
C LEU A 378 -16.24 3.65 8.64
N LEU A 379 -15.42 4.60 9.11
CA LEU A 379 -15.00 5.78 8.36
C LEU A 379 -14.32 5.41 7.04
N GLN A 380 -13.37 4.47 7.09
CA GLN A 380 -12.69 3.94 5.90
C GLN A 380 -13.67 3.36 4.88
N GLY A 381 -14.65 2.57 5.33
CA GLY A 381 -15.62 1.97 4.42
C GLY A 381 -16.64 2.96 3.88
N ILE A 382 -17.10 3.95 4.66
CA ILE A 382 -17.94 5.04 4.15
C ILE A 382 -17.21 5.76 3.02
N TYR A 383 -15.94 6.12 3.25
CA TYR A 383 -15.13 6.87 2.30
C TYR A 383 -14.91 6.12 0.98
N SER A 384 -14.47 4.85 1.04
CA SER A 384 -14.20 4.07 -0.18
C SER A 384 -15.47 3.69 -0.95
N HIS A 385 -16.57 3.39 -0.26
CA HIS A 385 -17.84 3.10 -0.94
C HIS A 385 -18.51 4.35 -1.52
N LEU A 386 -18.30 5.53 -0.93
CA LEU A 386 -18.76 6.79 -1.51
C LEU A 386 -18.01 7.10 -2.82
N ALA A 387 -16.69 6.91 -2.84
CA ALA A 387 -15.89 7.05 -4.06
C ALA A 387 -16.35 6.07 -5.16
N LEU A 388 -16.64 4.82 -4.80
CA LEU A 388 -17.21 3.83 -5.70
C LEU A 388 -18.61 4.22 -6.19
N ALA A 389 -19.50 4.69 -5.31
CA ALA A 389 -20.84 5.12 -5.71
C ALA A 389 -20.76 6.22 -6.78
N HIS A 390 -19.86 7.19 -6.60
CA HIS A 390 -19.61 8.23 -7.59
C HIS A 390 -19.08 7.66 -8.92
N TRP A 391 -18.03 6.84 -8.88
CA TRP A 391 -17.43 6.28 -10.09
C TRP A 391 -18.41 5.37 -10.87
N TRP A 392 -19.17 4.52 -10.18
CA TRP A 392 -20.17 3.66 -10.82
C TRP A 392 -21.32 4.46 -11.44
N GLN A 393 -21.76 5.56 -10.82
CA GLN A 393 -22.75 6.45 -11.44
C GLN A 393 -22.18 7.05 -12.74
N ALA A 394 -20.95 7.54 -12.69
CA ALA A 394 -20.28 8.13 -13.85
C ALA A 394 -20.09 7.10 -14.98
N TYR A 395 -19.71 5.86 -14.63
CA TYR A 395 -19.67 4.75 -15.59
C TYR A 395 -21.06 4.49 -16.19
N ALA A 396 -22.11 4.43 -15.37
CA ALA A 396 -23.45 4.14 -15.85
C ALA A 396 -24.02 5.23 -16.78
N LEU A 397 -23.60 6.48 -16.57
CA LEU A 397 -24.03 7.64 -17.36
C LEU A 397 -23.18 7.87 -18.62
N GLY A 398 -21.88 7.63 -18.57
CA GLY A 398 -20.93 7.98 -19.64
C GLY A 398 -20.20 6.81 -20.28
N GLY A 399 -20.35 5.59 -19.74
CA GLY A 399 -19.76 4.37 -20.28
C GLY A 399 -20.53 3.79 -21.47
N PRO A 400 -19.99 2.74 -22.11
CA PRO A 400 -20.65 2.08 -23.25
C PRO A 400 -22.03 1.52 -22.89
N GLU A 401 -22.94 1.50 -23.86
CA GLU A 401 -24.20 0.78 -23.71
C GLU A 401 -23.96 -0.73 -23.58
N GLY A 402 -24.78 -1.41 -22.76
CA GLY A 402 -24.74 -2.87 -22.62
C GLY A 402 -24.96 -3.37 -21.20
N PRO A 403 -24.75 -4.68 -20.95
CA PRO A 403 -24.95 -5.29 -19.63
C PRO A 403 -24.13 -4.64 -18.51
N GLU A 404 -22.93 -4.14 -18.84
CA GLU A 404 -22.06 -3.44 -17.89
C GLU A 404 -22.68 -2.14 -17.36
N ARG A 405 -23.53 -1.46 -18.15
CA ARG A 405 -24.25 -0.27 -17.67
C ARG A 405 -25.28 -0.63 -16.60
N GLU A 406 -26.00 -1.74 -16.78
CA GLU A 406 -26.93 -2.24 -15.76
C GLU A 406 -26.19 -2.72 -14.51
N HIS A 407 -25.04 -3.35 -14.68
CA HIS A 407 -24.16 -3.70 -13.56
C HIS A 407 -23.71 -2.45 -12.80
N ALA A 408 -23.26 -1.41 -13.51
CA ALA A 408 -22.84 -0.15 -12.91
C ALA A 408 -23.97 0.55 -12.15
N TRP A 409 -25.20 0.55 -12.67
CA TRP A 409 -26.35 1.07 -11.91
C TRP A 409 -26.64 0.26 -10.64
N ALA A 410 -26.51 -1.07 -10.70
CA ALA A 410 -26.68 -1.94 -9.54
C ALA A 410 -25.59 -1.66 -8.48
N GLU A 411 -24.34 -1.54 -8.89
CA GLU A 411 -23.21 -1.26 -8.01
C GLU A 411 -23.27 0.15 -7.41
N HIS A 412 -23.66 1.17 -8.21
CA HIS A 412 -23.93 2.51 -7.73
C HIS A 412 -25.00 2.49 -6.63
N ALA A 413 -26.17 1.90 -6.90
CA ALA A 413 -27.27 1.86 -5.95
C ALA A 413 -26.87 1.10 -4.67
N ARG A 414 -26.13 -0.01 -4.81
CA ARG A 414 -25.61 -0.79 -3.69
C ARG A 414 -24.66 0.04 -2.82
N CYS A 415 -23.64 0.66 -3.41
CA CYS A 415 -22.67 1.50 -2.69
C CYS A 415 -23.35 2.69 -2.02
N HIS A 416 -24.25 3.38 -2.75
CA HIS A 416 -24.98 4.53 -2.24
C HIS A 416 -25.85 4.18 -1.02
N GLU A 417 -26.64 3.11 -1.08
CA GLU A 417 -27.49 2.67 0.06
C GLU A 417 -26.66 2.12 1.24
N MET A 418 -25.53 1.45 0.97
CA MET A 418 -24.61 1.07 2.05
C MET A 418 -24.05 2.29 2.79
N VAL A 419 -23.68 3.35 2.05
CA VAL A 419 -23.24 4.62 2.65
C VAL A 419 -24.39 5.28 3.41
N ALA A 420 -25.60 5.35 2.84
CA ALA A 420 -26.78 5.92 3.50
C ALA A 420 -27.07 5.25 4.87
N ALA A 421 -26.87 3.95 4.97
CA ALA A 421 -27.08 3.21 6.22
C ALA A 421 -25.96 3.38 7.25
N ALA A 422 -24.75 3.72 6.83
CA ALA A 422 -23.58 3.87 7.71
C ALA A 422 -23.36 5.33 8.15
N LEU A 423 -23.58 6.29 7.26
CA LEU A 423 -23.25 7.70 7.43
C LEU A 423 -23.88 8.37 8.66
N PRO A 424 -25.14 8.10 9.05
CA PRO A 424 -25.73 8.69 10.26
C PRO A 424 -24.98 8.34 11.55
N GLN A 425 -24.39 7.14 11.64
CA GLN A 425 -23.58 6.74 12.80
C GLN A 425 -22.29 7.57 12.91
N LEU A 426 -21.71 7.97 11.77
CA LEU A 426 -20.53 8.82 11.72
C LEU A 426 -20.88 10.26 12.12
N VAL A 427 -21.86 10.86 11.45
CA VAL A 427 -22.25 12.28 11.62
C VAL A 427 -22.77 12.56 13.03
N GLY A 428 -23.56 11.62 13.58
CA GLY A 428 -24.10 11.70 14.93
C GLY A 428 -23.09 11.38 16.04
N SER A 429 -21.84 11.07 15.70
CA SER A 429 -20.82 10.76 16.71
C SER A 429 -20.26 12.02 17.36
N GLU A 430 -20.15 12.01 18.68
CA GLU A 430 -19.55 13.08 19.48
C GLU A 430 -18.01 13.02 19.48
N VAL A 431 -17.43 11.89 19.04
CA VAL A 431 -15.98 11.67 19.05
C VAL A 431 -15.25 12.29 17.85
N LEU A 432 -15.97 12.92 16.93
CA LEU A 432 -15.37 13.64 15.80
C LEU A 432 -14.72 14.94 16.28
N THR A 433 -13.49 15.20 15.83
CA THR A 433 -12.85 16.52 15.97
C THR A 433 -13.52 17.55 15.06
N PRO A 434 -13.25 18.85 15.19
CA PRO A 434 -13.75 19.86 14.24
C PRO A 434 -13.41 19.54 12.78
N GLU A 435 -12.18 19.08 12.51
CA GLU A 435 -11.71 18.65 11.19
C GLU A 435 -12.44 17.38 10.74
N GLY A 436 -12.63 16.42 11.65
CA GLY A 436 -13.41 15.22 11.38
C GLY A 436 -14.87 15.50 11.02
N ARG A 437 -15.48 16.51 11.66
CA ARG A 437 -16.84 16.95 11.36
C ARG A 437 -16.92 17.61 10.00
N ALA A 438 -16.01 18.54 9.69
CA ALA A 438 -15.92 19.14 8.35
C ALA A 438 -15.71 18.09 7.25
N PHE A 439 -14.90 17.06 7.53
CA PHE A 439 -14.69 15.94 6.62
C PHE A 439 -15.96 15.08 6.43
N ALA A 440 -16.68 14.78 7.50
CA ALA A 440 -17.95 14.06 7.45
C ALA A 440 -19.02 14.85 6.67
N ASP A 441 -19.10 16.17 6.87
CA ASP A 441 -20.04 17.04 6.16
C ASP A 441 -19.77 17.08 4.65
N GLY A 442 -18.50 17.05 4.24
CA GLY A 442 -18.12 16.91 2.82
C GLY A 442 -18.60 15.59 2.22
N MET A 443 -18.49 14.47 2.95
CA MET A 443 -19.02 13.19 2.49
C MET A 443 -20.57 13.20 2.41
N VAL A 444 -21.24 13.85 3.35
CA VAL A 444 -22.70 14.07 3.29
C VAL A 444 -23.09 14.85 2.05
N ALA A 445 -22.37 15.93 1.74
CA ALA A 445 -22.64 16.75 0.57
C ALA A 445 -22.55 15.94 -0.74
N VAL A 446 -21.53 15.09 -0.88
CA VAL A 446 -21.38 14.20 -2.06
C VAL A 446 -22.49 13.15 -2.09
N HIS A 447 -22.83 12.53 -0.96
CA HIS A 447 -23.93 11.56 -0.91
C HIS A 447 -25.27 12.18 -1.35
N LEU A 448 -25.56 13.42 -0.93
CA LEU A 448 -26.74 14.17 -1.36
C LEU A 448 -26.68 14.55 -2.85
N GLU A 449 -25.51 14.92 -3.36
CA GLU A 449 -25.30 15.22 -4.78
C GLU A 449 -25.60 14.00 -5.66
N LEU A 450 -25.06 12.83 -5.30
CA LEU A 450 -25.32 11.58 -6.02
C LEU A 450 -26.81 11.20 -6.03
N SER A 451 -27.57 11.64 -5.02
CA SER A 451 -29.01 11.37 -4.90
C SER A 451 -29.87 12.16 -5.89
N ARG A 452 -29.30 13.16 -6.58
CA ARG A 452 -30.03 13.96 -7.60
C ARG A 452 -30.31 13.16 -8.86
N THR A 453 -29.56 12.10 -9.12
CA THR A 453 -29.74 11.22 -10.28
C THR A 453 -30.25 9.87 -9.81
N ALA A 454 -31.53 9.59 -10.04
CA ALA A 454 -32.12 8.33 -9.65
C ALA A 454 -31.65 7.19 -10.58
N PRO A 455 -31.26 6.02 -10.04
CA PRO A 455 -30.99 4.85 -10.86
C PRO A 455 -32.29 4.34 -11.52
N PRO A 456 -32.20 3.54 -12.60
CA PRO A 456 -33.36 2.90 -13.20
C PRO A 456 -34.17 2.07 -12.19
N ALA A 457 -35.44 1.84 -12.51
CA ALA A 457 -36.38 1.17 -11.61
C ALA A 457 -35.85 -0.20 -11.12
N GLY A 458 -36.06 -0.48 -9.84
CA GLY A 458 -35.70 -1.76 -9.20
C GLY A 458 -34.29 -1.84 -8.61
N HIS A 459 -33.31 -1.05 -9.08
CA HIS A 459 -31.95 -1.03 -8.50
C HIS A 459 -31.95 -0.60 -7.03
N LEU A 460 -32.66 0.48 -6.71
CA LEU A 460 -32.77 1.00 -5.34
C LEU A 460 -33.41 0.00 -4.37
N ALA A 461 -34.47 -0.68 -4.81
CA ALA A 461 -35.17 -1.68 -3.99
C ALA A 461 -34.25 -2.88 -3.67
N ARG A 462 -33.48 -3.35 -4.66
CA ARG A 462 -32.49 -4.43 -4.46
C ARG A 462 -31.36 -4.02 -3.51
N ALA A 463 -30.86 -2.78 -3.64
CA ALA A 463 -29.82 -2.25 -2.77
C ALA A 463 -30.28 -2.15 -1.30
N ARG A 464 -31.52 -1.69 -1.06
CA ARG A 464 -32.12 -1.67 0.29
C ARG A 464 -32.27 -3.06 0.89
N ALA A 465 -32.79 -4.01 0.12
CA ALA A 465 -32.91 -5.40 0.55
C ALA A 465 -31.54 -6.03 0.89
N TYR A 466 -30.49 -5.68 0.14
CA TYR A 466 -29.12 -6.07 0.45
C TYR A 466 -28.68 -5.51 1.82
N VAL A 467 -28.86 -4.22 2.07
CA VAL A 467 -28.49 -3.57 3.33
C VAL A 467 -29.27 -4.17 4.52
N ASP A 468 -30.56 -4.45 4.36
CA ASP A 468 -31.38 -5.08 5.40
C ASP A 468 -30.90 -6.49 5.73
N THR A 469 -30.53 -7.26 4.71
CA THR A 469 -29.91 -8.59 4.89
C THR A 469 -28.62 -8.50 5.70
N LYS A 470 -27.75 -7.51 5.38
CA LYS A 470 -26.49 -7.27 6.09
C LYS A 470 -26.73 -6.81 7.52
N ARG A 471 -27.74 -5.97 7.76
CA ARG A 471 -28.16 -5.54 9.10
C ARG A 471 -28.63 -6.71 9.95
N GLY A 472 -29.41 -7.63 9.36
CA GLY A 472 -29.83 -8.86 10.03
C GLY A 472 -28.64 -9.75 10.40
N ALA A 473 -27.67 -9.92 9.50
CA ALA A 473 -26.44 -10.68 9.77
C ALA A 473 -25.61 -10.05 10.90
N TRP A 474 -25.45 -8.72 10.89
CA TRP A 474 -24.72 -8.00 11.92
C TRP A 474 -25.35 -8.10 13.30
N ARG A 475 -26.69 -7.99 13.40
CA ARG A 475 -27.41 -8.19 14.67
C ARG A 475 -27.11 -9.57 15.26
N ARG A 476 -27.19 -10.63 14.45
CA ARG A 476 -26.86 -12.00 14.87
C ARG A 476 -25.41 -12.13 15.36
N GLU A 477 -24.46 -11.52 14.64
CA GLU A 477 -23.04 -11.58 15.00
C GLU A 477 -22.73 -10.84 16.31
N ARG A 478 -23.31 -9.65 16.47
CA ARG A 478 -23.18 -8.84 17.67
C ARG A 478 -23.75 -9.56 18.89
N ASP A 479 -24.94 -10.12 18.77
CA ASP A 479 -25.62 -10.83 19.86
C ASP A 479 -24.84 -12.11 20.25
N ARG A 480 -24.28 -12.84 19.27
CA ARG A 480 -23.38 -13.97 19.50
C ARG A 480 -22.11 -13.56 20.27
N SER A 481 -21.50 -12.44 19.87
CA SER A 481 -20.30 -11.90 20.53
C SER A 481 -20.57 -11.47 21.97
N ALA A 482 -21.73 -10.85 22.22
CA ALA A 482 -22.18 -10.48 23.56
C ALA A 482 -22.40 -11.71 24.47
N PHE A 483 -23.01 -12.78 23.95
CA PHE A 483 -23.19 -14.03 24.68
C PHE A 483 -21.85 -14.69 25.08
N HIS A 484 -20.87 -14.74 24.17
CA HIS A 484 -19.54 -15.26 24.48
C HIS A 484 -18.73 -14.39 25.46
N ALA A 485 -18.95 -13.08 25.48
CA ALA A 485 -18.37 -12.21 26.48
C ALA A 485 -18.96 -12.49 27.88
N PHE A 486 -20.29 -12.61 27.98
CA PHE A 486 -21.01 -12.87 29.23
C PHE A 486 -20.70 -14.26 29.84
N GLY A 487 -20.60 -15.29 29.00
CA GLY A 487 -20.23 -16.64 29.45
C GLY A 487 -18.80 -16.76 30.01
N ARG A 488 -17.85 -15.97 29.49
CA ARG A 488 -16.48 -15.91 30.02
C ARG A 488 -16.37 -15.14 31.34
N THR A 489 -17.18 -14.11 31.55
CA THR A 489 -17.27 -13.41 32.84
C THR A 489 -17.95 -14.28 33.90
N ALA A 490 -18.97 -15.05 33.55
CA ALA A 490 -19.61 -16.00 34.48
C ALA A 490 -18.68 -17.18 34.85
N GLY A 491 -17.87 -17.67 33.91
CA GLY A 491 -16.90 -18.75 34.17
C GLY A 491 -15.71 -18.34 35.04
N LYS A 492 -15.35 -17.04 35.10
CA LYS A 492 -14.33 -16.52 36.03
C LYS A 492 -14.88 -16.28 37.44
N GLY A 493 -16.18 -16.02 37.60
CA GLY A 493 -16.83 -15.88 38.91
C GLY A 493 -17.12 -17.22 39.60
N ALA A 494 -17.09 -18.35 38.88
CA ALA A 494 -17.40 -19.67 39.41
C ALA A 494 -16.16 -20.48 39.89
N HIS A 495 -14.95 -19.93 39.75
CA HIS A 495 -13.70 -20.58 40.20
C HIS A 495 -13.09 -19.95 41.47
N GLU A 496 -13.75 -18.96 42.10
CA GLU A 496 -13.38 -18.42 43.43
C GLU A 496 -14.37 -18.78 44.54
N ALA A 497 -15.30 -19.71 44.28
CA ALA A 497 -16.12 -20.30 45.31
C ALA A 497 -16.24 -21.80 45.05
N PHE A 498 -15.20 -22.55 45.43
CA PHE A 498 -15.27 -23.85 46.11
C PHE A 498 -13.87 -24.30 46.54
#